data_AF-A0A239A830-F1
#
_entry.id   AF-A0A239A830-F1
#
_cell.length_a   1.000
_cell.length_b   1.000
_cell.length_c   1.000
_cell.angle_alpha   90.00
_cell.angle_beta   90.00
_cell.angle_gamma   90.00
#
_symmetry.space_group_name_H-M   'P 1'
#
loop_
_entity.id
_entity.type
_entity.pdbx_description
1 polymer ?
#
loop_
_entity_poly.entity_id
_entity_poly.type
_entity_poly.pdbx_seq_one_letter_code
_entity_poly.pdbx_strand_id
1 'polypeptide(L)'
;MTFSNVAKSSMSLLDAIEAVKNWRALLLLFGTVLCAGLCVYVFGSSGSLGLIIMGVLLGWAIVFYGFNAVGIMLFDFANSGLRTSAMNAVVRSLCTSHRLLGVLLIAGLIFLATLLAMALLLQTGKIPGVGPAFSFFFTPLSAVVLGLLFFMLANVLLPFASVAVWSGETVMSSIANLFAIARQRLFPVVLQQLLLWFMAGAVGFMLVGILLVGTGFTLAVAPSMLDLSGGGMSRGMGGMGGMGGMGSMGSMGGMGSMGGMGGMGGIGGMGGIGLLGLLMGGSLPSLAAGGSGLALAFALVLVLPGLIIIQGMCLIYLSAIEGLDLKNAASALQGGISQVKGKFENAQRAAQAAAQAARQNAQHNAQQQQTQPPVQQAQTPAARFCPDCGAPLAEDDLFCGGCGRKTGA
;
A
#
# COMPACT_ATOMS: atom_id res chain seq x y z
N MET A 1 -26.23 -12.54 18.39
CA MET A 1 -25.26 -13.63 18.66
C MET A 1 -25.44 -14.07 20.09
N THR A 2 -25.76 -15.33 20.35
CA THR A 2 -25.92 -15.86 21.72
C THR A 2 -24.55 -16.11 22.34
N PHE A 3 -24.43 -15.98 23.66
CA PHE A 3 -23.20 -16.22 24.45
C PHE A 3 -22.53 -17.58 24.15
N SER A 4 -23.33 -18.59 23.76
CA SER A 4 -22.87 -19.92 23.33
C SER A 4 -21.97 -19.89 22.09
N ASN A 5 -22.24 -19.00 21.13
CA ASN A 5 -21.42 -18.88 19.91
C ASN A 5 -20.06 -18.21 20.19
N VAL A 6 -20.04 -17.27 21.13
CA VAL A 6 -18.78 -16.63 21.57
C VAL A 6 -17.90 -17.65 22.30
N ALA A 7 -18.48 -18.43 23.23
CA ALA A 7 -17.75 -19.47 23.96
C ALA A 7 -17.18 -20.58 23.05
N LYS A 8 -17.95 -21.05 22.06
CA LYS A 8 -17.43 -22.01 21.05
C LYS A 8 -16.28 -21.42 20.22
N SER A 9 -16.34 -20.13 19.88
CA SER A 9 -15.25 -19.46 19.15
C SER A 9 -14.00 -19.25 20.00
N SER A 10 -14.15 -19.04 21.30
CA SER A 10 -13.01 -18.96 22.23
C SER A 10 -12.34 -20.32 22.43
N MET A 11 -13.11 -21.41 22.45
CA MET A 11 -12.56 -22.78 22.45
C MET A 11 -11.77 -23.07 21.17
N SER A 12 -12.26 -22.64 19.99
CA SER A 12 -11.52 -22.85 18.73
C SER A 12 -10.20 -22.06 18.65
N LEU A 13 -10.04 -20.97 19.41
CA LEU A 13 -8.79 -20.23 19.48
C LEU A 13 -7.78 -20.87 20.44
N LEU A 14 -8.24 -21.59 21.48
CA LEU A 14 -7.37 -22.45 22.28
C LEU A 14 -6.88 -23.65 21.47
N ASP A 15 -7.71 -24.16 20.54
CA ASP A 15 -7.29 -25.19 19.57
C ASP A 15 -6.19 -24.69 18.62
N ALA A 16 -6.07 -23.37 18.41
CA ALA A 16 -4.96 -22.80 17.64
C ALA A 16 -3.59 -23.04 18.32
N ILE A 17 -3.56 -23.23 19.64
CA ILE A 17 -2.34 -23.62 20.38
C ILE A 17 -1.96 -25.07 20.06
N GLU A 18 -2.92 -25.93 19.70
CA GLU A 18 -2.62 -27.29 19.28
C GLU A 18 -1.84 -27.34 17.95
N ALA A 19 -1.80 -26.26 17.18
CA ALA A 19 -0.91 -26.13 16.03
C ALA A 19 0.57 -26.35 16.39
N VAL A 20 0.97 -25.97 17.60
CA VAL A 20 2.33 -26.19 18.11
C VAL A 20 2.65 -27.68 18.22
N LYS A 21 1.62 -28.53 18.38
CA LYS A 21 1.77 -30.00 18.39
C LYS A 21 1.97 -30.57 16.97
N ASN A 22 1.70 -29.80 15.90
CA ASN A 22 2.01 -30.20 14.53
C ASN A 22 3.49 -29.96 14.23
N TRP A 23 4.34 -30.82 14.76
CA TRP A 23 5.80 -30.73 14.63
C TRP A 23 6.28 -30.68 13.17
N ARG A 24 5.52 -31.27 12.22
CA ARG A 24 5.88 -31.24 10.78
C ARG A 24 5.73 -29.84 10.20
N ALA A 25 4.65 -29.14 10.51
CA ALA A 25 4.45 -27.75 10.10
C ALA A 25 5.45 -26.82 10.79
N LEU A 26 5.74 -27.07 12.08
CA LEU A 26 6.77 -26.35 12.83
C LEU A 26 8.16 -26.49 12.21
N LEU A 27 8.60 -27.71 11.92
CA LEU A 27 9.89 -27.94 11.29
C LEU A 27 9.97 -27.32 9.89
N LEU A 28 8.88 -27.37 9.11
CA LEU A 28 8.87 -26.75 7.79
C LEU A 28 8.98 -25.22 7.89
N LEU A 29 8.25 -24.58 8.81
CA LEU A 29 8.33 -23.13 9.02
C LEU A 29 9.70 -22.71 9.55
N PHE A 30 10.23 -23.44 10.55
CA PHE A 30 11.57 -23.23 11.09
C PHE A 30 12.64 -23.36 9.99
N GLY A 31 12.59 -24.46 9.22
CA GLY A 31 13.51 -24.69 8.11
C GLY A 31 13.39 -23.64 7.01
N THR A 32 12.18 -23.16 6.72
CA THR A 32 11.93 -22.06 5.78
C THR A 32 12.65 -20.78 6.22
N VAL A 33 12.44 -20.36 7.47
CA VAL A 33 13.07 -19.16 8.03
C VAL A 33 14.59 -19.29 8.09
N LEU A 34 15.08 -20.46 8.51
CA LEU A 34 16.51 -20.74 8.59
C LEU A 34 17.18 -20.69 7.21
N CYS A 35 16.62 -21.41 6.22
CA CYS A 35 17.16 -21.44 4.86
C CYS A 35 17.12 -20.06 4.21
N ALA A 36 16.03 -19.31 4.37
CA ALA A 36 15.92 -17.94 3.86
C ALA A 36 16.95 -17.02 4.52
N GLY A 37 17.06 -17.05 5.84
CA GLY A 37 18.02 -16.20 6.58
C GLY A 37 19.47 -16.52 6.25
N LEU A 38 19.83 -17.81 6.14
CA LEU A 38 21.17 -18.24 5.70
C LEU A 38 21.45 -17.82 4.27
N CYS A 39 20.46 -17.89 3.37
CA CYS A 39 20.60 -17.42 2.01
C CYS A 39 20.90 -15.92 1.97
N VAL A 40 20.10 -15.09 2.65
CA VAL A 40 20.34 -13.64 2.72
C VAL A 40 21.71 -13.35 3.35
N TYR A 41 22.11 -14.08 4.40
CA TYR A 41 23.41 -13.91 5.05
C TYR A 41 24.58 -14.20 4.11
N VAL A 42 24.59 -15.36 3.45
CA VAL A 42 25.69 -15.79 2.56
C VAL A 42 25.86 -14.81 1.40
N PHE A 43 24.78 -14.50 0.70
CA PHE A 43 24.82 -13.57 -0.42
C PHE A 43 25.05 -12.11 0.02
N GLY A 44 24.52 -11.73 1.19
CA GLY A 44 24.72 -10.43 1.82
C GLY A 44 26.19 -10.15 2.16
N SER A 45 26.90 -11.18 2.62
CA SER A 45 28.31 -11.10 3.00
C SER A 45 29.29 -10.93 1.81
N SER A 46 28.80 -11.06 0.58
CA SER A 46 29.63 -11.01 -0.63
C SER A 46 30.20 -9.62 -0.97
N GLY A 47 29.64 -8.55 -0.41
CA GLY A 47 30.01 -7.16 -0.73
C GLY A 47 29.60 -6.68 -2.14
N SER A 48 29.01 -7.54 -2.97
CA SER A 48 28.52 -7.19 -4.31
C SER A 48 27.02 -6.89 -4.28
N LEU A 49 26.63 -5.70 -4.73
CA LEU A 49 25.22 -5.28 -4.80
C LEU A 49 24.36 -6.28 -5.59
N GLY A 50 24.89 -6.85 -6.68
CA GLY A 50 24.17 -7.83 -7.49
C GLY A 50 23.87 -9.12 -6.72
N LEU A 51 24.86 -9.64 -5.99
CA LEU A 51 24.69 -10.84 -5.18
C LEU A 51 23.77 -10.58 -3.98
N ILE A 52 23.87 -9.40 -3.35
CA ILE A 52 22.96 -8.99 -2.27
C ILE A 52 21.50 -9.02 -2.74
N ILE A 53 21.20 -8.40 -3.88
CA ILE A 53 19.84 -8.40 -4.44
C ILE A 53 19.36 -9.83 -4.72
N MET A 54 20.22 -10.67 -5.31
CA MET A 54 19.89 -12.08 -5.56
C MET A 54 19.59 -12.84 -4.27
N GLY A 55 20.39 -12.64 -3.22
CA GLY A 55 20.16 -13.21 -1.90
C GLY A 55 18.81 -12.82 -1.29
N VAL A 56 18.46 -11.52 -1.37
CA VAL A 56 17.17 -11.02 -0.89
C VAL A 56 16.00 -11.61 -1.69
N LEU A 57 16.09 -11.66 -3.02
CA LEU A 57 15.06 -12.23 -3.88
C LEU A 57 14.86 -13.72 -3.62
N LEU A 58 15.96 -14.47 -3.49
CA LEU A 58 15.91 -15.90 -3.20
C LEU A 58 15.39 -16.17 -1.79
N GLY A 59 15.83 -15.41 -0.79
CA GLY A 59 15.31 -15.46 0.58
C GLY A 59 13.82 -15.16 0.64
N TRP A 60 13.35 -14.12 -0.07
CA TRP A 60 11.93 -13.81 -0.19
C TRP A 60 11.15 -14.96 -0.84
N ALA A 61 11.66 -15.56 -1.92
CA ALA A 61 11.02 -16.69 -2.58
C ALA A 61 10.91 -17.91 -1.64
N ILE A 62 11.97 -18.22 -0.89
CA ILE A 62 11.97 -19.30 0.11
C ILE A 62 10.89 -19.04 1.15
N VAL A 63 10.84 -17.83 1.74
CA VAL A 63 9.80 -17.48 2.74
C VAL A 63 8.41 -17.54 2.12
N PHE A 64 8.22 -16.98 0.94
CA PHE A 64 6.93 -16.92 0.27
C PHE A 64 6.36 -18.33 0.04
N TYR A 65 7.11 -19.21 -0.62
CA TYR A 65 6.64 -20.57 -0.89
C TYR A 65 6.62 -21.45 0.36
N GLY A 66 7.59 -21.32 1.26
CA GLY A 66 7.62 -22.08 2.51
C GLY A 66 6.46 -21.73 3.45
N PHE A 67 6.15 -20.44 3.63
CA PHE A 67 5.01 -19.99 4.43
C PHE A 67 3.68 -20.49 3.85
N ASN A 68 3.51 -20.42 2.53
CA ASN A 68 2.31 -20.94 1.88
C ASN A 68 2.21 -22.48 1.97
N ALA A 69 3.32 -23.20 1.91
CA ALA A 69 3.34 -24.65 2.13
C ALA A 69 2.89 -25.01 3.55
N VAL A 70 3.37 -24.28 4.56
CA VAL A 70 2.91 -24.42 5.96
C VAL A 70 1.41 -24.12 6.06
N GLY A 71 0.94 -23.05 5.43
CA GLY A 71 -0.48 -22.69 5.35
C GLY A 71 -1.34 -23.80 4.76
N ILE A 72 -0.90 -24.42 3.66
CA ILE A 72 -1.57 -25.58 3.05
C ILE A 72 -1.66 -26.76 4.03
N MET A 73 -0.55 -27.09 4.72
CA MET A 73 -0.56 -28.19 5.70
C MET A 73 -1.53 -27.95 6.85
N LEU A 74 -1.56 -26.72 7.37
CA LEU A 74 -2.44 -26.35 8.48
C LEU A 74 -3.90 -26.22 8.04
N PHE A 75 -4.14 -25.74 6.82
CA PHE A 75 -5.47 -25.70 6.22
C PHE A 75 -6.04 -27.11 5.99
N ASP A 76 -5.28 -28.00 5.35
CA ASP A 76 -5.73 -29.38 5.10
C ASP A 76 -6.05 -30.11 6.43
N PHE A 77 -5.23 -29.88 7.46
CA PHE A 77 -5.45 -30.39 8.81
C PHE A 77 -6.71 -29.81 9.46
N ALA A 78 -6.91 -28.50 9.40
CA ALA A 78 -8.09 -27.84 9.97
C ALA A 78 -9.40 -28.22 9.23
N ASN A 79 -9.34 -28.41 7.91
CA ASN A 79 -10.51 -28.68 7.08
C ASN A 79 -10.93 -30.16 7.08
N SER A 80 -9.97 -31.08 7.08
CA SER A 80 -10.23 -32.52 6.85
C SER A 80 -9.57 -33.46 7.85
N GLY A 81 -8.77 -32.94 8.80
CA GLY A 81 -7.96 -33.74 9.71
C GLY A 81 -6.76 -34.43 9.05
N LEU A 82 -6.57 -34.26 7.72
CA LEU A 82 -5.50 -34.89 6.98
C LEU A 82 -4.15 -34.23 7.27
N ARG A 83 -3.12 -35.05 7.50
CA ARG A 83 -1.73 -34.58 7.69
C ARG A 83 -0.97 -34.63 6.36
N THR A 84 -1.09 -33.56 5.59
CA THR A 84 -0.36 -33.42 4.31
C THR A 84 1.15 -33.50 4.54
N SER A 85 1.85 -34.23 3.67
CA SER A 85 3.31 -34.31 3.70
C SER A 85 3.94 -32.98 3.33
N ALA A 86 5.04 -32.60 3.99
CA ALA A 86 5.76 -31.34 3.72
C ALA A 86 6.15 -31.22 2.25
N MET A 87 6.62 -32.30 1.62
CA MET A 87 6.99 -32.31 0.19
C MET A 87 5.78 -31.98 -0.70
N ASN A 88 4.63 -32.63 -0.46
CA ASN A 88 3.42 -32.39 -1.24
C ASN A 88 2.93 -30.94 -1.06
N ALA A 89 3.03 -30.41 0.15
CA ALA A 89 2.66 -29.03 0.44
C ALA A 89 3.57 -28.02 -0.26
N VAL A 90 4.87 -28.27 -0.30
CA VAL A 90 5.85 -27.43 -1.04
C VAL A 90 5.57 -27.45 -2.54
N VAL A 91 5.36 -28.63 -3.13
CA VAL A 91 5.03 -28.75 -4.56
C VAL A 91 3.72 -28.03 -4.87
N ARG A 92 2.68 -28.21 -4.04
CA ARG A 92 1.40 -27.51 -4.21
C ARG A 92 1.59 -26.00 -4.09
N SER A 93 2.38 -25.52 -3.13
CA SER A 93 2.69 -24.10 -2.99
C SER A 93 3.41 -23.53 -4.21
N LEU A 94 4.43 -24.21 -4.74
CA LEU A 94 5.12 -23.79 -5.96
C LEU A 94 4.15 -23.63 -7.14
N CYS A 95 3.18 -24.55 -7.25
CA CYS A 95 2.20 -24.55 -8.33
C CYS A 95 1.06 -23.53 -8.15
N THR A 96 0.68 -23.13 -6.94
CA THR A 96 -0.55 -22.33 -6.73
C THR A 96 -0.33 -21.00 -6.03
N SER A 97 0.74 -20.82 -5.25
CA SER A 97 0.91 -19.63 -4.41
C SER A 97 1.09 -18.34 -5.21
N HIS A 98 1.54 -18.40 -6.46
CA HIS A 98 1.59 -17.23 -7.34
C HIS A 98 0.22 -16.55 -7.54
N ARG A 99 -0.90 -17.28 -7.35
CA ARG A 99 -2.26 -16.71 -7.35
C ARG A 99 -2.42 -15.65 -6.27
N LEU A 100 -1.76 -15.81 -5.12
CA LEU A 100 -1.76 -14.83 -4.04
C LEU A 100 -1.13 -13.50 -4.48
N LEU A 101 -0.10 -13.54 -5.34
CA LEU A 101 0.48 -12.33 -5.94
C LEU A 101 -0.53 -11.61 -6.84
N GLY A 102 -1.39 -12.36 -7.54
CA GLY A 102 -2.49 -11.79 -8.30
C GLY A 102 -3.51 -11.05 -7.42
N VAL A 103 -3.90 -11.65 -6.29
CA VAL A 103 -4.79 -10.98 -5.32
C VAL A 103 -4.11 -9.75 -4.71
N LEU A 104 -2.84 -9.86 -4.31
CA LEU A 104 -2.06 -8.76 -3.77
C LEU A 104 -1.91 -7.61 -4.77
N LEU A 105 -1.68 -7.92 -6.05
CA LEU A 105 -1.57 -6.92 -7.12
C LEU A 105 -2.89 -6.16 -7.28
N ILE A 106 -4.03 -6.86 -7.33
CA ILE A 106 -5.34 -6.21 -7.45
C ILE A 106 -5.63 -5.34 -6.22
N ALA A 107 -5.41 -5.88 -5.02
CA ALA A 107 -5.58 -5.17 -3.76
C ALA A 107 -4.69 -3.91 -3.70
N GLY A 108 -3.44 -4.04 -4.10
CA GLY A 108 -2.46 -2.95 -4.18
C GLY A 108 -2.86 -1.86 -5.19
N LEU A 109 -3.36 -2.24 -6.37
CA LEU A 109 -3.85 -1.28 -7.36
C LEU A 109 -5.06 -0.50 -6.86
N ILE A 110 -6.00 -1.14 -6.16
CA ILE A 110 -7.15 -0.47 -5.53
C ILE A 110 -6.69 0.53 -4.47
N PHE A 111 -5.74 0.12 -3.62
CA PHE A 111 -5.18 0.99 -2.60
C PHE A 111 -4.45 2.19 -3.21
N LEU A 112 -3.62 1.96 -4.24
CA LEU A 112 -2.88 3.01 -4.94
C LEU A 112 -3.82 3.98 -5.68
N ALA A 113 -4.88 3.48 -6.32
CA ALA A 113 -5.91 4.31 -6.93
C ALA A 113 -6.63 5.19 -5.89
N THR A 114 -6.88 4.65 -4.69
CA THR A 114 -7.49 5.41 -3.58
C THR A 114 -6.55 6.51 -3.08
N LEU A 115 -5.26 6.21 -2.92
CA LEU A 115 -4.24 7.20 -2.57
C LEU A 115 -4.15 8.31 -3.62
N LEU A 116 -4.16 7.95 -4.90
CA LEU A 116 -4.13 8.91 -5.99
C LEU A 116 -5.38 9.80 -6.01
N ALA A 117 -6.56 9.23 -5.81
CA ALA A 117 -7.81 9.98 -5.70
C ALA A 117 -7.77 10.96 -4.51
N MET A 118 -7.32 10.52 -3.34
CA MET A 118 -7.16 11.38 -2.16
C MET A 118 -6.12 12.49 -2.38
N ALA A 119 -5.00 12.17 -3.04
CA ALA A 119 -3.97 13.14 -3.39
C ALA A 119 -4.50 14.22 -4.36
N LEU A 120 -5.32 13.84 -5.35
CA LEU A 120 -5.98 14.78 -6.26
C LEU A 120 -6.99 15.67 -5.52
N LEU A 121 -7.79 15.09 -4.62
CA LEU A 121 -8.74 15.85 -3.80
C LEU A 121 -8.01 16.85 -2.88
N LEU A 122 -6.87 16.49 -2.32
CA LEU A 122 -6.05 17.41 -1.51
C LEU A 122 -5.52 18.60 -2.31
N GLN A 123 -5.40 18.51 -3.64
CA GLN A 123 -5.01 19.67 -4.46
C GLN A 123 -6.08 20.77 -4.43
N THR A 124 -7.35 20.44 -4.21
CA THR A 124 -8.42 21.44 -4.01
C THR A 124 -8.19 22.29 -2.75
N GLY A 125 -7.42 21.78 -1.79
CA GLY A 125 -6.95 22.52 -0.62
C GLY A 125 -6.01 23.70 -0.93
N LYS A 126 -5.50 23.82 -2.16
CA LYS A 126 -4.66 24.95 -2.59
C LYS A 126 -5.45 26.19 -3.03
N ILE A 127 -6.78 26.09 -3.14
CA ILE A 127 -7.62 27.22 -3.56
C ILE A 127 -7.67 28.26 -2.44
N PRO A 128 -7.24 29.52 -2.67
CA PRO A 128 -7.28 30.57 -1.65
C PRO A 128 -8.71 30.82 -1.17
N GLY A 129 -8.89 30.99 0.15
CA GLY A 129 -10.19 31.20 0.80
C GLY A 129 -10.93 29.91 1.23
N VAL A 130 -11.08 28.94 0.33
CA VAL A 130 -11.80 27.67 0.61
C VAL A 130 -10.86 26.56 1.09
N GLY A 131 -9.62 26.58 0.62
CA GLY A 131 -8.63 25.53 0.83
C GLY A 131 -8.36 25.19 2.31
N PRO A 132 -8.11 26.18 3.18
CA PRO A 132 -7.88 25.92 4.60
C PRO A 132 -9.07 25.23 5.29
N ALA A 133 -10.30 25.66 4.97
CA ALA A 133 -11.52 25.04 5.52
C ALA A 133 -11.72 23.62 5.00
N PHE A 134 -11.50 23.38 3.71
CA PHE A 134 -11.57 22.04 3.12
C PHE A 134 -10.54 21.09 3.74
N SER A 135 -9.26 21.49 3.80
CA SER A 135 -8.19 20.66 4.37
C SER A 135 -8.38 20.36 5.85
N PHE A 136 -8.92 21.31 6.63
CA PHE A 136 -9.21 21.10 8.06
C PHE A 136 -10.12 19.90 8.31
N PHE A 137 -11.16 19.69 7.49
CA PHE A 137 -12.06 18.55 7.61
C PHE A 137 -11.63 17.33 6.79
N PHE A 138 -11.04 17.56 5.61
CA PHE A 138 -10.71 16.48 4.70
C PHE A 138 -9.51 15.66 5.17
N THR A 139 -8.49 16.28 5.77
CA THR A 139 -7.31 15.56 6.26
C THR A 139 -7.66 14.51 7.33
N PRO A 140 -8.38 14.82 8.43
CA PRO A 140 -8.77 13.79 9.39
C PRO A 140 -9.70 12.73 8.79
N LEU A 141 -10.64 13.13 7.92
CA LEU A 141 -11.51 12.18 7.24
C LEU A 141 -10.72 11.20 6.36
N SER A 142 -9.78 11.72 5.57
CA SER A 142 -8.91 10.91 4.71
C SER A 142 -8.01 9.98 5.52
N ALA A 143 -7.51 10.43 6.68
CA ALA A 143 -6.72 9.60 7.59
C ALA A 143 -7.54 8.42 8.15
N VAL A 144 -8.81 8.67 8.54
CA VAL A 144 -9.71 7.60 8.99
C VAL A 144 -10.02 6.63 7.85
N VAL A 145 -10.35 7.14 6.66
CA VAL A 145 -10.66 6.29 5.49
C VAL A 145 -9.46 5.44 5.08
N LEU A 146 -8.27 6.04 4.96
CA LEU A 146 -7.04 5.32 4.59
C LEU A 146 -6.61 4.36 5.69
N GLY A 147 -6.75 4.73 6.96
CA GLY A 147 -6.45 3.86 8.10
C GLY A 147 -7.35 2.63 8.12
N LEU A 148 -8.67 2.82 7.97
CA LEU A 148 -9.64 1.73 7.89
C LEU A 148 -9.40 0.86 6.65
N LEU A 149 -9.10 1.46 5.50
CA LEU A 149 -8.80 0.73 4.27
C LEU A 149 -7.54 -0.13 4.42
N PHE A 150 -6.45 0.45 4.94
CA PHE A 150 -5.21 -0.29 5.20
C PHE A 150 -5.44 -1.40 6.22
N PHE A 151 -6.15 -1.11 7.31
CA PHE A 151 -6.47 -2.11 8.34
C PHE A 151 -7.25 -3.28 7.73
N MET A 152 -8.30 -3.00 6.96
CA MET A 152 -9.12 -4.01 6.28
C MET A 152 -8.30 -4.82 5.28
N LEU A 153 -7.45 -4.17 4.49
CA LEU A 153 -6.66 -4.84 3.46
C LEU A 153 -5.56 -5.72 4.09
N ALA A 154 -4.80 -5.17 5.03
CA ALA A 154 -3.66 -5.84 5.65
C ALA A 154 -4.05 -6.89 6.69
N ASN A 155 -5.12 -6.66 7.47
CA ASN A 155 -5.47 -7.53 8.60
C ASN A 155 -6.63 -8.48 8.32
N VAL A 156 -7.45 -8.21 7.31
CA VAL A 156 -8.60 -9.06 6.96
C VAL A 156 -8.39 -9.66 5.58
N LEU A 157 -8.30 -8.82 4.55
CA LEU A 157 -8.35 -9.27 3.16
C LEU A 157 -7.15 -10.14 2.78
N LEU A 158 -5.93 -9.69 3.04
CA LEU A 158 -4.70 -10.42 2.66
C LEU A 158 -4.52 -11.74 3.45
N PRO A 159 -4.71 -11.77 4.78
CA PRO A 159 -4.81 -13.00 5.56
C PRO A 159 -5.78 -14.02 4.96
N PHE A 160 -7.04 -13.66 4.76
CA PHE A 160 -8.03 -14.59 4.24
C PHE A 160 -7.83 -14.92 2.76
N ALA A 161 -7.22 -14.02 1.98
CA ALA A 161 -6.80 -14.32 0.60
C ALA A 161 -5.78 -15.45 0.56
N SER A 162 -4.83 -15.46 1.50
CA SER A 162 -3.85 -16.56 1.60
C SER A 162 -4.55 -17.88 1.88
N VAL A 163 -5.48 -17.93 2.84
CA VAL A 163 -6.26 -19.14 3.16
C VAL A 163 -7.13 -19.61 1.99
N ALA A 164 -7.80 -18.69 1.30
CA ALA A 164 -8.57 -19.01 0.10
C ALA A 164 -7.69 -19.60 -1.02
N VAL A 165 -6.46 -19.12 -1.17
CA VAL A 165 -5.50 -19.70 -2.13
C VAL A 165 -5.04 -21.09 -1.67
N TRP A 166 -4.84 -21.30 -0.36
CA TRP A 166 -4.48 -22.62 0.20
C TRP A 166 -5.59 -23.66 0.00
N SER A 167 -6.85 -23.24 0.01
CA SER A 167 -7.98 -24.13 -0.32
C SER A 167 -8.02 -24.55 -1.79
N GLY A 168 -7.18 -23.94 -2.65
CA GLY A 168 -7.05 -24.27 -4.07
C GLY A 168 -7.88 -23.39 -5.01
N GLU A 169 -8.52 -22.34 -4.49
CA GLU A 169 -9.34 -21.43 -5.28
C GLU A 169 -8.54 -20.67 -6.34
N THR A 170 -9.26 -20.19 -7.36
CA THR A 170 -8.71 -19.25 -8.35
C THR A 170 -8.68 -17.84 -7.78
N VAL A 171 -7.89 -16.93 -8.36
CA VAL A 171 -7.81 -15.51 -7.93
C VAL A 171 -9.19 -14.87 -7.84
N MET A 172 -10.07 -15.11 -8.84
CA MET A 172 -11.40 -14.52 -8.89
C MET A 172 -12.34 -15.13 -7.85
N SER A 173 -12.31 -16.45 -7.65
CA SER A 173 -13.06 -17.09 -6.57
C SER A 173 -12.62 -16.60 -5.20
N SER A 174 -11.31 -16.45 -4.97
CA SER A 174 -10.79 -15.92 -3.71
C SER A 174 -11.35 -14.51 -3.43
N ILE A 175 -11.35 -13.62 -4.43
CA ILE A 175 -11.91 -12.27 -4.28
C ILE A 175 -13.42 -12.32 -4.00
N ALA A 176 -14.16 -13.19 -4.68
CA ALA A 176 -15.61 -13.34 -4.46
C ALA A 176 -15.94 -13.83 -3.05
N ASN A 177 -15.21 -14.84 -2.57
CA ASN A 177 -15.37 -15.38 -1.21
C ASN A 177 -15.07 -14.30 -0.17
N LEU A 178 -13.98 -13.56 -0.37
CA LEU A 178 -13.61 -12.45 0.52
C LEU A 178 -14.65 -11.34 0.54
N PHE A 179 -15.22 -11.00 -0.61
CA PHE A 179 -16.29 -10.00 -0.69
C PHE A 179 -17.57 -10.47 0.03
N ALA A 180 -17.91 -11.76 -0.08
CA ALA A 180 -19.04 -12.33 0.65
C ALA A 180 -18.82 -12.29 2.17
N ILE A 181 -17.63 -12.69 2.64
CA ILE A 181 -17.23 -12.61 4.06
C ILE A 181 -17.30 -11.16 4.54
N ALA A 182 -16.71 -10.23 3.79
CA ALA A 182 -16.69 -8.81 4.14
C ALA A 182 -18.09 -8.20 4.22
N ARG A 183 -19.07 -8.71 3.47
CA ARG A 183 -20.44 -8.19 3.47
C ARG A 183 -21.32 -8.81 4.56
N GLN A 184 -21.15 -10.09 4.86
CA GLN A 184 -22.08 -10.83 5.72
C GLN A 184 -21.53 -11.14 7.11
N ARG A 185 -20.20 -11.18 7.27
CA ARG A 185 -19.52 -11.68 8.47
C ARG A 185 -18.39 -10.76 8.95
N LEU A 186 -18.33 -9.51 8.49
CA LEU A 186 -17.23 -8.59 8.83
C LEU A 186 -16.99 -8.49 10.34
N PHE A 187 -18.02 -8.14 11.10
CA PHE A 187 -17.90 -7.84 12.52
C PHE A 187 -17.35 -9.04 13.34
N PRO A 188 -17.94 -10.25 13.26
CA PRO A 188 -17.40 -11.39 14.00
C PRO A 188 -15.98 -11.78 13.54
N VAL A 189 -15.68 -11.69 12.24
CA VAL A 189 -14.36 -12.00 11.71
C VAL A 189 -13.31 -11.02 12.21
N VAL A 190 -13.60 -9.71 12.21
CA VAL A 190 -12.69 -8.68 12.73
C VAL A 190 -12.44 -8.88 14.21
N LEU A 191 -13.47 -9.20 15.00
CA LEU A 191 -13.32 -9.45 16.43
C LEU A 191 -12.42 -10.67 16.72
N GLN A 192 -12.65 -11.78 16.00
CA GLN A 192 -11.82 -12.98 16.12
C GLN A 192 -10.38 -12.74 15.67
N GLN A 193 -10.19 -11.96 14.60
CA GLN A 193 -8.87 -11.62 14.10
C GLN A 193 -8.10 -10.73 15.10
N LEU A 194 -8.76 -9.75 15.72
CA LEU A 194 -8.16 -8.94 16.79
C LEU A 194 -7.76 -9.79 17.99
N LEU A 195 -8.62 -10.73 18.40
CA LEU A 195 -8.31 -11.65 19.49
C LEU A 195 -7.11 -12.56 19.14
N LEU A 196 -7.04 -13.06 17.91
CA LEU A 196 -5.92 -13.85 17.41
C LEU A 196 -4.61 -13.04 17.44
N TRP A 197 -4.62 -11.81 16.93
CA TRP A 197 -3.46 -10.90 16.96
C TRP A 197 -3.04 -10.58 18.39
N PHE A 198 -3.99 -10.40 19.31
CA PHE A 198 -3.68 -10.16 20.72
C PHE A 198 -3.01 -11.39 21.36
N MET A 199 -3.55 -12.58 21.17
CA MET A 199 -3.00 -13.82 21.74
C MET A 199 -1.62 -14.14 21.16
N ALA A 200 -1.49 -14.16 19.84
CA ALA A 200 -0.21 -14.42 19.18
C ALA A 200 0.81 -13.31 19.45
N GLY A 201 0.35 -12.07 19.55
CA GLY A 201 1.15 -10.90 19.92
C GLY A 201 1.70 -10.99 21.34
N ALA A 202 0.92 -11.46 22.31
CA ALA A 202 1.38 -11.68 23.68
C ALA A 202 2.48 -12.75 23.74
N VAL A 203 2.29 -13.88 23.06
CA VAL A 203 3.31 -14.94 22.94
C VAL A 203 4.56 -14.41 22.24
N GLY A 204 4.40 -13.70 21.13
CA GLY A 204 5.50 -13.10 20.38
C GLY A 204 6.27 -12.08 21.21
N PHE A 205 5.57 -11.19 21.91
CA PHE A 205 6.17 -10.21 22.81
C PHE A 205 7.00 -10.87 23.92
N MET A 206 6.47 -11.92 24.55
CA MET A 206 7.20 -12.67 25.57
C MET A 206 8.47 -13.31 25.00
N LEU A 207 8.40 -14.00 23.86
CA LEU A 207 9.55 -14.66 23.26
C LEU A 207 10.60 -13.66 22.76
N VAL A 208 10.17 -12.54 22.16
CA VAL A 208 11.04 -11.43 21.76
C VAL A 208 11.70 -10.81 22.98
N GLY A 209 10.98 -10.64 24.09
CA GLY A 209 11.53 -10.15 25.36
C GLY A 209 12.62 -11.06 25.91
N ILE A 210 12.41 -12.39 25.89
CA ILE A 210 13.43 -13.38 26.30
C ILE A 210 14.68 -13.25 25.42
N LEU A 211 14.51 -13.17 24.10
CA LEU A 211 15.63 -12.99 23.17
C LEU A 211 16.35 -11.66 23.40
N LEU A 212 15.62 -10.58 23.68
CA LEU A 212 16.21 -9.26 23.95
C LEU A 212 17.05 -9.25 25.22
N VAL A 213 16.56 -9.87 26.28
CA VAL A 213 17.32 -10.00 27.53
C VAL A 213 18.57 -10.86 27.30
N GLY A 214 18.44 -12.02 26.64
CA GLY A 214 19.58 -12.90 26.35
C GLY A 214 20.63 -12.25 25.45
N THR A 215 20.19 -11.48 24.45
CA THR A 215 21.09 -10.75 23.54
C THR A 215 21.77 -9.58 24.25
N GLY A 216 21.08 -8.90 25.16
CA GLY A 216 21.67 -7.90 26.05
C GLY A 216 22.79 -8.48 26.92
N PHE A 217 22.57 -9.62 27.58
CA PHE A 217 23.62 -10.30 28.32
C PHE A 217 24.78 -10.76 27.43
N THR A 218 24.48 -11.31 26.25
CA THR A 218 25.50 -11.75 25.30
C THR A 218 26.37 -10.57 24.86
N LEU A 219 25.78 -9.43 24.52
CA LEU A 219 26.51 -8.23 24.10
C LEU A 219 27.27 -7.55 25.24
N ALA A 220 26.85 -7.72 26.49
CA ALA A 220 27.59 -7.23 27.66
C ALA A 220 28.90 -8.01 27.88
N VAL A 221 28.90 -9.32 27.57
CA VAL A 221 30.07 -10.19 27.77
C VAL A 221 30.94 -10.30 26.51
N ALA A 222 30.35 -10.27 25.31
CA ALA A 222 31.05 -10.54 24.06
C ALA A 222 32.29 -9.66 23.79
N PRO A 223 32.30 -8.34 24.03
CA PRO A 223 33.48 -7.49 23.80
C PRO A 223 34.67 -7.84 24.71
N SER A 224 34.42 -8.49 25.84
CA SER A 224 35.46 -8.93 26.77
C SER A 224 36.11 -10.26 26.38
N MET A 225 35.47 -11.03 25.50
CA MET A 225 35.89 -12.39 25.12
C MET A 225 36.39 -12.49 23.67
N LEU A 226 35.78 -11.71 22.77
CA LEU A 226 36.20 -11.62 21.38
C LEU A 226 37.21 -10.48 21.28
N ASP A 227 38.49 -10.79 21.37
CA ASP A 227 39.59 -9.87 21.06
C ASP A 227 39.54 -9.51 19.56
N LEU A 228 38.56 -8.70 19.17
CA LEU A 228 38.52 -7.99 17.89
C LEU A 228 39.58 -6.89 17.95
N SER A 229 40.83 -7.34 17.88
CA SER A 229 42.07 -6.64 17.52
C SER A 229 41.95 -5.11 17.48
N GLY A 230 42.44 -4.47 18.55
CA GLY A 230 43.10 -3.17 18.45
C GLY A 230 42.27 -1.91 18.63
N GLY A 231 41.07 -1.97 19.23
CA GLY A 231 40.32 -0.74 19.54
C GLY A 231 39.07 -0.87 20.41
N GLY A 232 38.76 -2.06 20.94
CA GLY A 232 37.46 -2.36 21.57
C GLY A 232 37.08 -1.47 22.76
N MET A 233 38.07 -0.94 23.49
CA MET A 233 37.80 -0.11 24.67
C MET A 233 37.37 1.33 24.33
N SER A 234 37.70 1.85 23.14
CA SER A 234 37.23 3.19 22.71
C SER A 234 35.81 3.16 22.15
N ARG A 235 35.37 2.03 21.58
CA ARG A 235 34.00 1.86 21.04
C ARG A 235 32.97 1.48 22.10
N GLY A 236 33.36 0.65 23.08
CA GLY A 236 32.50 0.30 24.21
C GLY A 236 32.25 1.49 25.16
N MET A 237 33.24 2.36 25.33
CA MET A 237 33.11 3.57 26.15
C MET A 237 32.60 4.79 25.36
N GLY A 238 32.66 4.76 24.03
CA GLY A 238 32.04 5.77 23.15
C GLY A 238 30.49 5.72 23.17
N GLY A 239 29.90 4.56 23.44
CA GLY A 239 28.44 4.43 23.64
C GLY A 239 27.94 4.93 24.99
N MET A 240 28.83 5.03 25.99
CA MET A 240 28.50 5.47 27.36
C MET A 240 29.02 6.89 27.65
N GLY A 241 29.91 7.43 26.82
CA GLY A 241 30.31 8.85 26.82
C GLY A 241 29.19 9.81 26.39
N GLY A 242 28.09 9.32 25.82
CA GLY A 242 26.90 10.12 25.50
C GLY A 242 26.07 10.53 26.73
N MET A 243 26.36 9.99 27.92
CA MET A 243 25.59 10.26 29.14
C MET A 243 26.43 10.90 30.26
N GLY A 244 27.72 11.13 30.02
CA GLY A 244 28.65 11.78 30.97
C GLY A 244 29.09 13.20 30.59
N GLY A 245 28.53 13.79 29.53
CA GLY A 245 28.87 15.12 29.02
C GLY A 245 28.11 16.28 29.68
N MET A 246 27.87 16.24 30.99
CA MET A 246 27.45 17.43 31.76
C MET A 246 28.70 18.15 32.28
N GLY A 247 29.58 18.52 31.35
CA GLY A 247 30.94 18.96 31.65
C GLY A 247 31.57 19.78 30.53
N SER A 248 30.86 20.78 30.00
CA SER A 248 31.49 21.91 29.30
C SER A 248 30.58 23.14 29.35
N MET A 249 30.51 23.74 30.54
CA MET A 249 29.99 25.09 30.77
C MET A 249 30.97 26.13 30.19
N GLY A 250 31.20 26.10 28.87
CA GLY A 250 32.32 26.79 28.23
C GLY A 250 32.12 27.26 26.78
N SER A 251 30.90 27.24 26.23
CA SER A 251 30.63 27.87 24.92
C SER A 251 29.29 28.61 24.90
N MET A 252 29.27 29.72 25.62
CA MET A 252 28.31 30.81 25.45
C MET A 252 28.66 31.55 24.16
N GLY A 253 28.05 31.14 23.04
CA GLY A 253 28.22 31.81 21.75
C GLY A 253 27.50 31.08 20.62
N GLY A 254 26.20 31.33 20.44
CA GLY A 254 25.44 30.78 19.31
C GLY A 254 23.94 30.65 19.56
N MET A 255 23.27 31.77 19.81
CA MET A 255 21.81 31.86 19.87
C MET A 255 21.27 31.82 18.42
N GLY A 256 20.79 30.65 17.96
CA GLY A 256 20.29 30.54 16.59
C GLY A 256 19.82 29.15 16.10
N SER A 257 19.00 28.42 16.86
CA SER A 257 18.17 27.34 16.29
C SER A 257 17.03 26.94 17.22
N MET A 258 15.97 27.76 17.25
CA MET A 258 14.69 27.42 17.87
C MET A 258 13.83 26.67 16.85
N GLY A 259 13.92 25.34 16.84
CA GLY A 259 13.10 24.47 16.00
C GLY A 259 13.13 23.04 16.52
N GLY A 260 12.07 22.62 17.23
CA GLY A 260 11.88 21.24 17.66
C GLY A 260 11.63 21.06 19.16
N MET A 261 10.64 21.76 19.72
CA MET A 261 10.13 21.50 21.05
C MET A 261 9.19 20.28 20.98
N GLY A 262 9.73 19.10 21.30
CA GLY A 262 9.01 17.83 21.26
C GLY A 262 9.78 16.70 21.93
N GLY A 263 10.26 16.93 23.17
CA GLY A 263 11.06 15.96 23.88
C GLY A 263 11.08 16.23 25.37
N MET A 264 9.96 15.99 26.05
CA MET A 264 9.94 15.93 27.51
C MET A 264 8.82 15.00 27.98
N GLY A 265 9.18 13.75 28.30
CA GLY A 265 8.27 12.76 28.87
C GLY A 265 8.90 11.37 28.97
N GLY A 266 9.59 11.10 30.08
CA GLY A 266 9.79 9.73 30.58
C GLY A 266 11.15 9.07 30.32
N ILE A 267 11.93 8.92 31.39
CA ILE A 267 13.26 8.28 31.48
C ILE A 267 13.14 6.73 31.40
N GLY A 268 12.41 6.21 30.40
CA GLY A 268 12.22 4.76 30.21
C GLY A 268 11.94 4.31 28.77
N GLY A 269 11.88 5.25 27.81
CA GLY A 269 11.36 4.99 26.45
C GLY A 269 12.38 4.91 25.32
N MET A 270 13.69 5.01 25.58
CA MET A 270 14.68 5.22 24.52
C MET A 270 15.33 3.93 23.95
N GLY A 271 15.16 2.78 24.62
CA GLY A 271 15.65 1.48 24.11
C GLY A 271 14.65 0.73 23.20
N GLY A 272 13.34 0.95 23.39
CA GLY A 272 12.29 0.23 22.66
C GLY A 272 12.02 0.79 21.25
N ILE A 273 12.09 2.11 21.08
CA ILE A 273 11.72 2.78 19.82
C ILE A 273 12.85 2.66 18.79
N GLY A 274 14.12 2.60 19.22
CA GLY A 274 15.28 2.39 18.33
C GLY A 274 15.30 1.00 17.69
N LEU A 275 14.95 -0.06 18.44
CA LEU A 275 14.87 -1.43 17.92
C LEU A 275 13.59 -1.67 17.12
N LEU A 276 12.45 -1.13 17.53
CA LEU A 276 11.21 -1.19 16.74
C LEU A 276 11.38 -0.42 15.42
N GLY A 277 12.12 0.69 15.43
CA GLY A 277 12.56 1.43 14.25
C GLY A 277 13.56 0.65 13.38
N LEU A 278 14.37 -0.24 13.95
CA LEU A 278 15.27 -1.14 13.21
C LEU A 278 14.51 -2.33 12.60
N LEU A 279 13.45 -2.81 13.27
CA LEU A 279 12.54 -3.87 12.81
C LEU A 279 11.51 -3.42 11.77
N MET A 280 11.04 -2.18 11.83
CA MET A 280 9.97 -1.64 10.96
C MET A 280 10.41 -0.52 10.02
N GLY A 281 11.56 0.11 10.28
CA GLY A 281 12.12 1.24 9.53
C GLY A 281 13.58 1.06 9.11
N GLY A 282 14.16 -0.13 9.32
CA GLY A 282 15.46 -0.48 8.76
C GLY A 282 15.37 -0.43 7.25
N SER A 283 16.05 0.53 6.63
CA SER A 283 16.20 0.58 5.17
C SER A 283 16.65 -0.80 4.69
N LEU A 284 16.09 -1.28 3.57
CA LEU A 284 16.45 -2.56 2.93
C LEU A 284 17.98 -2.88 2.96
N PRO A 285 18.89 -1.89 2.83
CA PRO A 285 20.33 -2.09 2.98
C PRO A 285 20.83 -2.43 4.39
N SER A 286 20.15 -2.05 5.47
CA SER A 286 20.57 -2.31 6.86
C SER A 286 20.33 -3.77 7.27
N LEU A 287 19.28 -4.38 6.71
CA LEU A 287 19.03 -5.83 6.78
C LEU A 287 19.97 -6.61 5.85
N ALA A 288 20.35 -6.01 4.71
CA ALA A 288 21.25 -6.61 3.73
C ALA A 288 22.75 -6.51 4.09
N ALA A 289 23.16 -5.45 4.79
CA ALA A 289 24.53 -5.25 5.29
C ALA A 289 24.72 -5.70 6.74
N GLY A 290 23.63 -6.04 7.43
CA GLY A 290 23.58 -6.43 8.84
C GLY A 290 23.07 -7.85 9.06
N GLY A 291 23.51 -8.80 8.22
CA GLY A 291 23.36 -10.24 8.44
C GLY A 291 24.05 -10.66 9.74
N SER A 292 23.50 -10.31 10.88
CA SER A 292 23.95 -10.75 12.19
C SER A 292 23.13 -11.98 12.57
N GLY A 293 23.75 -12.96 13.22
CA GLY A 293 23.03 -14.12 13.79
C GLY A 293 21.84 -13.70 14.68
N LEU A 294 21.86 -12.45 15.16
CA LEU A 294 20.76 -11.79 15.85
C LEU A 294 19.47 -11.66 14.99
N ALA A 295 19.56 -11.20 13.74
CA ALA A 295 18.39 -11.06 12.86
C ALA A 295 17.74 -12.43 12.57
N LEU A 296 18.57 -13.46 12.36
CA LEU A 296 18.10 -14.83 12.22
C LEU A 296 17.44 -15.33 13.51
N ALA A 297 18.04 -15.08 14.69
CA ALA A 297 17.46 -15.44 15.97
C ALA A 297 16.07 -14.78 16.19
N PHE A 298 15.91 -13.50 15.85
CA PHE A 298 14.62 -12.83 15.88
C PHE A 298 13.60 -13.48 14.95
N ALA A 299 13.99 -13.79 13.71
CA ALA A 299 13.10 -14.45 12.76
C ALA A 299 12.67 -15.85 13.25
N LEU A 300 13.58 -16.62 13.85
CA LEU A 300 13.30 -17.93 14.41
C LEU A 300 12.36 -17.87 15.62
N VAL A 301 12.49 -16.85 16.46
CA VAL A 301 11.58 -16.61 17.59
C VAL A 301 10.13 -16.40 17.13
N LEU A 302 9.93 -15.79 15.95
CA LEU A 302 8.61 -15.54 15.38
C LEU A 302 7.96 -16.78 14.74
N VAL A 303 8.65 -17.91 14.66
CA VAL A 303 8.10 -19.17 14.11
C VAL A 303 6.89 -19.65 14.91
N LEU A 304 6.97 -19.62 16.25
CA LEU A 304 5.87 -20.07 17.12
C LEU A 304 4.63 -19.16 17.00
N PRO A 305 4.73 -17.83 17.18
CA PRO A 305 3.62 -16.92 16.89
C PRO A 305 3.09 -17.06 15.46
N GLY A 306 3.99 -17.25 14.49
CA GLY A 306 3.63 -17.46 13.08
C GLY A 306 2.71 -18.65 12.88
N LEU A 307 3.00 -19.80 13.49
CA LEU A 307 2.11 -20.97 13.43
C LEU A 307 0.74 -20.71 14.05
N ILE A 308 0.69 -20.05 15.21
CA ILE A 308 -0.56 -19.72 15.90
C ILE A 308 -1.43 -18.85 14.98
N ILE A 309 -0.82 -17.85 14.35
CA ILE A 309 -1.51 -16.96 13.40
C ILE A 309 -2.01 -17.74 12.19
N ILE A 310 -1.17 -18.56 11.55
CA ILE A 310 -1.59 -19.35 10.37
C ILE A 310 -2.74 -20.29 10.72
N GLN A 311 -2.65 -21.04 11.81
CA GLN A 311 -3.72 -21.95 12.24
C GLN A 311 -5.00 -21.17 12.56
N GLY A 312 -4.89 -20.10 13.35
CA GLY A 312 -6.04 -19.27 13.71
C GLY A 312 -6.74 -18.70 12.49
N MET A 313 -6.00 -18.21 11.49
CA MET A 313 -6.54 -17.72 10.23
C MET A 313 -7.30 -18.82 9.47
N CYS A 314 -6.77 -20.05 9.43
CA CYS A 314 -7.48 -21.18 8.82
C CYS A 314 -8.82 -21.49 9.51
N LEU A 315 -8.84 -21.52 10.85
CA LEU A 315 -10.05 -21.79 11.62
C LEU A 315 -11.09 -20.66 11.47
N ILE A 316 -10.66 -19.40 11.55
CA ILE A 316 -11.53 -18.24 11.36
C ILE A 316 -12.09 -18.24 9.93
N TYR A 317 -11.27 -18.54 8.92
CA TYR A 317 -11.72 -18.61 7.53
C TYR A 317 -12.79 -19.68 7.34
N LEU A 318 -12.57 -20.90 7.83
CA LEU A 318 -13.53 -22.00 7.72
C LEU A 318 -14.86 -21.66 8.42
N SER A 319 -14.80 -21.04 9.59
CA SER A 319 -16.00 -20.53 10.29
C SER A 319 -16.67 -19.39 9.53
N ALA A 320 -15.90 -18.52 8.88
CA ALA A 320 -16.43 -17.37 8.14
C ALA A 320 -17.17 -17.78 6.87
N ILE A 321 -16.73 -18.85 6.19
CA ILE A 321 -17.40 -19.39 5.00
C ILE A 321 -18.54 -20.35 5.32
N GLU A 322 -18.65 -20.80 6.57
CA GLU A 322 -19.69 -21.72 7.00
C GLU A 322 -21.09 -21.08 6.81
N GLY A 323 -21.91 -21.73 5.99
CA GLY A 323 -23.25 -21.26 5.64
C GLY A 323 -23.30 -20.08 4.66
N LEU A 324 -22.17 -19.68 4.05
CA LEU A 324 -22.17 -18.74 2.94
C LEU A 324 -22.38 -19.46 1.60
N ASP A 325 -23.24 -18.90 0.75
CA ASP A 325 -23.38 -19.35 -0.64
C ASP A 325 -22.27 -18.75 -1.52
N LEU A 326 -21.10 -19.40 -1.48
CA LEU A 326 -19.91 -18.98 -2.21
C LEU A 326 -20.09 -19.02 -3.74
N LYS A 327 -20.93 -19.94 -4.24
CA LYS A 327 -21.20 -20.07 -5.68
C LYS A 327 -21.96 -18.85 -6.20
N ASN A 328 -22.96 -18.40 -5.46
CA ASN A 328 -23.69 -17.19 -5.79
C ASN A 328 -22.84 -15.92 -5.64
N ALA A 329 -21.92 -15.89 -4.67
CA ALA A 329 -20.98 -14.77 -4.55
C ALA A 329 -20.04 -14.67 -5.77
N ALA A 330 -19.52 -15.80 -6.24
CA ALA A 330 -18.65 -15.85 -7.42
C ALA A 330 -19.38 -15.43 -8.71
N SER A 331 -20.60 -15.94 -8.92
CA SER A 331 -21.40 -15.58 -10.11
C SER A 331 -21.81 -14.11 -10.10
N ALA A 332 -22.18 -13.55 -8.94
CA ALA A 332 -22.51 -12.13 -8.79
C ALA A 332 -21.32 -11.22 -9.10
N LEU A 333 -20.11 -11.57 -8.61
CA LEU A 333 -18.91 -10.80 -8.92
C LEU A 333 -18.58 -10.84 -10.41
N GLN A 334 -18.67 -12.02 -11.04
CA GLN A 334 -18.39 -12.19 -12.46
C GLN A 334 -19.40 -11.42 -13.33
N GLY A 335 -20.68 -11.39 -12.93
CA GLY A 335 -21.71 -10.56 -13.55
C GLY A 335 -21.46 -9.06 -13.40
N GLY A 336 -20.95 -8.61 -12.24
CA GLY A 336 -20.54 -7.23 -12.04
C GLY A 336 -19.39 -6.80 -12.95
N ILE A 337 -18.37 -7.66 -13.08
CA ILE A 337 -17.22 -7.41 -13.96
C ILE A 337 -17.65 -7.31 -15.43
N SER A 338 -18.52 -8.21 -15.90
CA SER A 338 -19.00 -8.16 -17.28
C SER A 338 -19.84 -6.92 -17.55
N GLN A 339 -20.63 -6.46 -16.58
CA GLN A 339 -21.39 -5.22 -16.68
C GLN A 339 -20.49 -3.98 -16.77
N VAL A 340 -19.45 -3.90 -15.94
CA VAL A 340 -18.47 -2.80 -15.98
C VAL A 340 -17.71 -2.80 -17.32
N LYS A 341 -17.29 -3.97 -17.79
CA LYS A 341 -16.65 -4.13 -19.10
C LYS A 341 -17.57 -3.65 -20.22
N GLY A 342 -18.84 -4.04 -20.22
CA GLY A 342 -19.82 -3.58 -21.21
C GLY A 342 -20.03 -2.07 -21.19
N LYS A 343 -20.06 -1.44 -20.00
CA LYS A 343 -20.13 0.03 -19.88
C LYS A 343 -18.91 0.72 -20.46
N PHE A 344 -17.71 0.19 -20.20
CA PHE A 344 -16.47 0.74 -20.74
C PHE A 344 -16.40 0.60 -22.26
N GLU A 345 -16.76 -0.55 -22.81
CA GLU A 345 -16.81 -0.78 -24.26
C GLU A 345 -17.83 0.12 -24.95
N ASN A 346 -18.99 0.37 -24.33
CA ASN A 346 -20.00 1.28 -24.86
C ASN A 346 -19.52 2.74 -24.81
N ALA A 347 -18.89 3.16 -23.71
CA ALA A 347 -18.31 4.49 -23.59
C ALA A 347 -17.16 4.69 -24.59
N GLN A 348 -16.33 3.68 -24.81
CA GLN A 348 -15.25 3.71 -25.80
C GLN A 348 -15.79 3.80 -27.22
N ARG A 349 -16.83 3.02 -27.56
CA ARG A 349 -17.51 3.12 -28.86
C ARG A 349 -18.14 4.49 -29.08
N ALA A 350 -18.80 5.05 -28.07
CA ALA A 350 -19.37 6.39 -28.14
C ALA A 350 -18.29 7.48 -28.31
N ALA A 351 -17.18 7.38 -27.59
CA ALA A 351 -16.05 8.29 -27.72
C ALA A 351 -15.39 8.22 -29.11
N GLN A 352 -15.23 7.00 -29.67
CA GLN A 352 -14.71 6.81 -31.02
C GLN A 352 -15.65 7.38 -32.08
N ALA A 353 -16.97 7.16 -31.96
CA ALA A 353 -17.97 7.74 -32.85
C ALA A 353 -17.97 9.28 -32.79
N ALA A 354 -17.88 9.86 -31.59
CA ALA A 354 -17.78 11.31 -31.41
C ALA A 354 -16.48 11.88 -32.02
N ALA A 355 -15.35 11.18 -31.86
CA ALA A 355 -14.08 11.59 -32.47
C ALA A 355 -14.11 11.51 -34.01
N GLN A 356 -14.77 10.50 -34.58
CA GLN A 356 -14.96 10.38 -36.03
C GLN A 356 -15.89 11.48 -36.56
N ALA A 357 -17.00 11.75 -35.90
CA ALA A 357 -17.91 12.84 -36.26
C ALA A 357 -17.22 14.21 -36.19
N ALA A 358 -16.41 14.46 -35.16
CA ALA A 358 -15.62 15.69 -35.06
C ALA A 358 -14.60 15.84 -36.21
N ARG A 359 -13.93 14.74 -36.60
CA ARG A 359 -13.02 14.75 -37.76
C ARG A 359 -13.75 15.00 -39.08
N GLN A 360 -14.92 14.41 -39.27
CA GLN A 360 -15.75 14.63 -40.46
C GLN A 360 -16.22 16.08 -40.54
N ASN A 361 -16.70 16.65 -39.42
CA ASN A 361 -17.11 18.05 -39.36
C ASN A 361 -15.93 19.01 -39.64
N ALA A 362 -14.73 18.70 -39.12
CA ALA A 362 -13.53 19.48 -39.41
C ALA A 362 -13.13 19.42 -40.89
N GLN A 363 -13.23 18.24 -41.53
CA GLN A 363 -12.98 18.09 -42.97
C GLN A 363 -14.03 18.82 -43.81
N HIS A 364 -15.30 18.77 -43.42
CA HIS A 364 -16.39 19.44 -44.14
C HIS A 364 -16.24 20.97 -44.06
N ASN A 365 -15.90 21.51 -42.88
CA ASN A 365 -15.60 22.93 -42.73
C ASN A 365 -14.36 23.34 -43.53
N ALA A 366 -13.30 22.52 -43.57
CA ALA A 366 -12.10 22.80 -44.36
C ALA A 366 -12.38 22.84 -45.89
N GLN A 367 -13.27 21.97 -46.39
CA GLN A 367 -13.68 21.97 -47.80
C GLN A 367 -14.55 23.18 -48.17
N GLN A 368 -15.47 23.59 -47.29
CA GLN A 368 -16.30 24.80 -47.51
C GLN A 368 -15.45 26.08 -47.55
N GLN A 369 -14.36 26.14 -46.78
CA GLN A 369 -13.47 27.29 -46.75
C GLN A 369 -12.60 27.42 -48.01
N GLN A 370 -12.38 26.32 -48.74
CA GLN A 370 -11.67 26.33 -50.03
C GLN A 370 -12.57 26.67 -51.23
N THR A 371 -13.90 26.70 -51.07
CA THR A 371 -14.86 27.02 -52.15
C THR A 371 -15.33 28.48 -52.16
N GLN A 372 -14.85 29.33 -51.24
CA GLN A 372 -15.10 30.77 -51.31
C GLN A 372 -14.33 31.40 -52.49
N PRO A 373 -15.02 32.03 -53.47
CA PRO A 373 -14.35 32.75 -54.56
C PRO A 373 -13.54 33.92 -54.01
N PRO A 374 -12.39 34.27 -54.59
CA PRO A 374 -11.57 35.39 -54.12
C PRO A 374 -12.38 36.70 -54.22
N VAL A 375 -12.53 37.41 -53.10
CA VAL A 375 -13.27 38.66 -53.01
C VAL A 375 -12.48 39.76 -53.74
N GLN A 376 -12.97 40.18 -54.91
CA GLN A 376 -12.49 41.39 -55.59
C GLN A 376 -12.95 42.63 -54.82
N GLN A 377 -11.97 43.44 -54.39
CA GLN A 377 -12.18 44.70 -53.69
C GLN A 377 -12.82 45.73 -54.63
N ALA A 378 -14.07 46.14 -54.33
CA ALA A 378 -14.74 47.24 -55.01
C ALA A 378 -14.26 48.59 -54.44
N GLN A 379 -13.81 49.49 -55.32
CA GLN A 379 -13.36 50.85 -54.99
C GLN A 379 -14.56 51.79 -54.73
N THR A 380 -14.52 52.56 -53.63
CA THR A 380 -15.54 53.55 -53.25
C THR A 380 -15.32 54.88 -53.99
N PRO A 381 -16.35 55.54 -54.58
CA PRO A 381 -16.21 56.87 -55.16
C PRO A 381 -15.92 57.95 -54.10
N ALA A 382 -15.09 58.93 -54.44
CA ALA A 382 -14.64 59.99 -53.54
C ALA A 382 -15.77 61.01 -53.23
N ALA A 383 -15.99 61.29 -51.95
CA ALA A 383 -16.98 62.27 -51.47
C ALA A 383 -16.57 63.73 -51.78
N ARG A 384 -17.54 64.56 -52.20
CA ARG A 384 -17.37 66.01 -52.43
C ARG A 384 -17.82 66.81 -51.19
N PHE A 385 -17.15 67.92 -50.91
CA PHE A 385 -17.45 68.80 -49.78
C PHE A 385 -17.58 70.26 -50.23
N CYS A 386 -18.45 71.03 -49.58
CA CYS A 386 -18.69 72.44 -49.87
C CYS A 386 -17.47 73.29 -49.51
N PRO A 387 -16.93 74.12 -50.42
CA PRO A 387 -15.72 74.89 -50.16
C PRO A 387 -15.90 76.03 -49.16
N ASP A 388 -17.14 76.49 -48.89
CA ASP A 388 -17.39 77.62 -47.98
C ASP A 388 -17.64 77.19 -46.53
N CYS A 389 -18.33 76.06 -46.32
CA CYS A 389 -18.69 75.61 -44.98
C CYS A 389 -18.26 74.18 -44.63
N GLY A 390 -17.71 73.44 -45.60
CA GLY A 390 -17.21 72.08 -45.38
C GLY A 390 -18.28 70.98 -45.31
N ALA A 391 -19.57 71.28 -45.51
CA ALA A 391 -20.63 70.28 -45.50
C ALA A 391 -20.49 69.29 -46.68
N PRO A 392 -20.78 67.99 -46.49
CA PRO A 392 -20.77 67.01 -47.59
C PRO A 392 -21.85 67.36 -48.62
N LEU A 393 -21.50 67.22 -49.90
CA LEU A 393 -22.39 67.45 -51.04
C LEU A 393 -22.70 66.13 -51.72
N ALA A 394 -23.96 65.89 -52.04
CA ALA A 394 -24.36 64.82 -52.95
C ALA A 394 -23.92 65.16 -54.38
N GLU A 395 -23.82 64.16 -55.28
CA GLU A 395 -23.32 64.37 -56.64
C GLU A 395 -24.10 65.43 -57.44
N ASP A 396 -25.39 65.63 -57.12
CA ASP A 396 -26.32 66.50 -57.86
C ASP A 396 -26.74 67.78 -57.09
N ASP A 397 -26.08 68.11 -55.97
CA ASP A 397 -26.42 69.32 -55.21
C ASP A 397 -26.06 70.59 -56.01
N LEU A 398 -27.06 71.40 -56.35
CA LEU A 398 -26.93 72.72 -56.99
C LEU A 398 -26.73 73.86 -55.97
N PHE A 399 -27.11 73.62 -54.71
CA PHE A 399 -26.90 74.50 -53.58
C PHE A 399 -26.51 73.68 -52.35
N CYS A 400 -25.62 74.21 -51.52
CA CYS A 400 -25.24 73.57 -50.26
C CYS A 400 -26.38 73.66 -49.25
N GLY A 401 -26.85 72.52 -48.74
CA GLY A 401 -27.89 72.47 -47.71
C GLY A 401 -27.49 73.07 -46.35
N GLY A 402 -26.19 73.27 -46.10
CA GLY A 402 -25.68 73.85 -44.85
C GLY A 402 -25.67 75.38 -44.83
N CYS A 403 -25.19 76.02 -45.91
CA CYS A 403 -25.02 77.48 -45.96
C CYS A 403 -25.80 78.18 -47.09
N GLY A 404 -26.51 77.43 -47.94
CA GLY A 404 -27.34 77.99 -49.02
C GLY A 404 -26.57 78.51 -50.24
N ARG A 405 -25.24 78.37 -50.28
CA ARG A 405 -24.42 78.80 -51.42
C ARG A 405 -24.58 77.86 -52.61
N LYS A 406 -24.69 78.41 -53.81
CA LYS A 406 -24.69 77.67 -55.07
C LYS A 406 -23.36 76.94 -55.28
N THR A 407 -23.41 75.65 -55.57
CA THR A 407 -22.26 74.73 -55.61
C THR A 407 -21.63 74.59 -56.99
N GLY A 408 -21.85 75.56 -57.89
CA GLY A 408 -21.28 75.58 -59.23
C GLY A 408 -20.90 76.97 -59.72
N ALA A 409 -19.64 77.10 -60.14
CA ALA A 409 -19.28 77.80 -61.37
C ALA A 409 -18.89 76.74 -62.39
#